data_AF-A0A4Q4Z4I6-F1
#
_entry.id   AF-A0A4Q4Z4I6-F1
#
_cell.length_a   1.000
_cell.length_b   1.000
_cell.length_c   1.000
_cell.angle_alpha   90.00
_cell.angle_beta   90.00
_cell.angle_gamma   90.00
#
_symmetry.space_group_name_H-M   'P 1'
#
loop_
_entity.id
_entity.type
_entity.pdbx_description
1 polymer ?
#
loop_
_entity_poly.entity_id
_entity_poly.type
_entity_poly.pdbx_seq_one_letter_code
_entity_poly.pdbx_strand_id
1 'polypeptide(L)'
;EYRTMPMVWYVPPLSPVVDLLAEQGHDAEDRATLFGAIDALRIPVEYLAELFTAGRTDTVTGVLRKLAAMRAYMRGVTLGREPDASIPASVGMTEESMYAMYRLMAIAKYDERYVIPTAHVERAHELEELACSLDYDEGPGMYESGPFGEASGQPAPVAVETFEALRRRQTADEPASTDDLRGRVNLLNWDGNGRPSGLFPPRKGDAS
;
A
#
# COMPACT_ATOMS: atom_id res chain seq x y z
N GLU A 1 2.24 4.40 21.66
CA GLU A 1 3.60 4.90 21.96
C GLU A 1 3.83 6.35 21.51
N TYR A 2 3.56 6.76 20.26
CA TYR A 2 3.78 8.15 19.83
C TYR A 2 2.60 9.13 20.01
N ARG A 3 1.40 8.63 20.34
CA ARG A 3 0.19 9.43 20.66
C ARG A 3 -0.27 10.44 19.59
N THR A 4 0.08 10.19 18.32
CA THR A 4 -0.30 11.04 17.18
C THR A 4 -1.60 10.61 16.49
N MET A 5 -2.20 9.48 16.88
CA MET A 5 -3.31 8.84 16.18
C MET A 5 -3.02 8.66 14.67
N PRO A 6 -2.07 7.76 14.31
CA PRO A 6 -1.70 7.58 12.91
C PRO A 6 -2.88 7.11 12.07
N MET A 7 -2.98 7.66 10.86
CA MET A 7 -4.04 7.33 9.88
C MET A 7 -3.56 6.33 8.82
N VAL A 8 -2.31 5.86 8.90
CA VAL A 8 -1.74 4.81 8.02
C VAL A 8 -1.42 3.58 8.86
N TRP A 9 -1.97 2.44 8.44
CA TRP A 9 -1.97 1.19 9.20
C TRP A 9 -1.31 0.09 8.37
N TYR A 10 -0.71 -0.89 9.04
CA TYR A 10 0.05 -1.96 8.39
C TYR A 10 -0.45 -3.34 8.83
N VAL A 11 -0.36 -4.31 7.91
CA VAL A 11 -0.58 -5.73 8.20
C VAL A 11 0.79 -6.40 8.37
N PRO A 12 1.06 -7.08 9.50
CA PRO A 12 2.35 -7.73 9.75
C PRO A 12 2.58 -8.90 8.77
N PRO A 13 3.81 -9.12 8.30
CA PRO A 13 4.14 -10.18 7.35
C PRO A 13 4.23 -11.56 8.01
N LEU A 14 3.81 -12.60 7.27
CA LEU A 14 3.97 -14.01 7.66
C LEU A 14 5.37 -14.58 7.36
N SER A 15 6.15 -13.94 6.47
CA SER A 15 7.41 -14.50 5.92
C SER A 15 8.40 -14.98 7.00
N PRO A 16 8.72 -14.22 8.07
CA PRO A 16 9.67 -14.69 9.07
C PRO A 16 9.29 -16.02 9.73
N VAL A 17 7.98 -16.32 9.83
CA VAL A 17 7.47 -17.57 10.39
C VAL A 17 7.54 -18.70 9.37
N VAL A 18 7.15 -18.41 8.13
CA VAL A 18 7.08 -19.37 7.02
C VAL A 18 8.47 -19.80 6.57
N ASP A 19 9.41 -18.86 6.51
CA ASP A 19 10.78 -19.09 6.05
C ASP A 19 11.51 -20.06 7.00
N LEU A 20 11.35 -19.87 8.32
CA LEU A 20 11.91 -20.75 9.35
C LEU A 20 11.31 -22.17 9.30
N LEU A 21 10.01 -22.29 9.02
CA LEU A 21 9.35 -23.59 8.86
C LEU A 21 9.84 -24.34 7.61
N ALA A 22 10.02 -23.63 6.51
CA ALA A 22 10.49 -24.19 5.26
C ALA A 22 11.93 -24.72 5.39
N GLU A 23 12.82 -24.00 6.09
CA GLU A 23 14.19 -24.44 6.37
C GLU A 23 14.25 -25.75 7.18
N GLN A 24 13.25 -25.99 8.04
CA GLN A 24 13.15 -27.19 8.88
C GLN A 24 12.48 -28.38 8.16
N GLY A 25 12.09 -28.21 6.89
CA GLY A 25 11.45 -29.26 6.09
C GLY A 25 9.99 -29.56 6.47
N HIS A 26 9.35 -28.65 7.20
CA HIS A 26 7.94 -28.78 7.56
C HIS A 26 7.03 -28.22 6.46
N ASP A 27 5.77 -28.69 6.40
CA ASP A 27 4.77 -28.12 5.49
C ASP A 27 4.36 -26.72 5.99
N ALA A 28 5.01 -25.68 5.45
CA ALA A 28 4.79 -24.29 5.81
C ALA A 28 3.43 -23.72 5.36
N GLU A 29 2.55 -24.59 4.86
CA GLU A 29 1.17 -24.32 4.46
C GLU A 29 0.15 -25.12 5.28
N ASP A 30 0.61 -26.01 6.18
CA ASP A 30 -0.24 -26.76 7.09
C ASP A 30 -0.61 -25.91 8.30
N ARG A 31 -1.87 -26.02 8.74
CA ARG A 31 -2.43 -25.24 9.84
C ARG A 31 -1.70 -25.51 11.17
N ALA A 32 -1.53 -26.79 11.53
CA ALA A 32 -0.95 -27.16 12.81
C ALA A 32 0.51 -26.70 12.87
N THR A 33 1.21 -26.85 11.74
CA THR A 33 2.59 -26.40 11.55
C THR A 33 2.70 -24.88 11.67
N LEU A 34 1.85 -24.12 10.95
CA LEU A 34 1.87 -22.65 11.00
C LEU A 34 1.52 -22.11 12.39
N PHE A 35 0.51 -22.68 13.05
CA PHE A 35 0.09 -22.23 14.38
C PHE A 35 1.17 -22.55 15.42
N GLY A 36 1.78 -23.73 15.34
CA GLY A 36 2.91 -24.10 16.18
C GLY A 36 4.11 -23.19 16.00
N ALA A 37 4.42 -22.79 14.76
CA ALA A 37 5.52 -21.87 14.50
C ALA A 37 5.26 -20.45 15.01
N ILE A 38 4.03 -19.95 14.86
CA ILE A 38 3.63 -18.65 15.43
C ILE A 38 3.83 -18.65 16.94
N ASP A 39 3.50 -19.75 17.61
CA ASP A 39 3.65 -19.88 19.06
C ASP A 39 5.10 -20.08 19.52
N ALA A 40 5.93 -20.73 18.69
CA ALA A 40 7.34 -20.97 18.97
C ALA A 40 8.23 -19.73 18.75
N LEU A 41 7.83 -18.83 17.84
CA LEU A 41 8.65 -17.69 17.41
C LEU A 41 8.40 -16.44 18.24
N ARG A 42 8.78 -16.51 19.51
CA ARG A 42 8.63 -15.41 20.48
C ARG A 42 9.43 -14.15 20.08
N ILE A 43 10.68 -14.32 19.66
CA ILE A 43 11.61 -13.21 19.36
C ILE A 43 11.15 -12.38 18.14
N PRO A 44 10.78 -12.98 16.99
CA PRO A 44 10.25 -12.20 15.86
C PRO A 44 8.91 -11.50 16.17
N VAL A 45 8.05 -12.12 16.97
CA VAL A 45 6.76 -11.53 17.34
C VAL A 45 6.95 -10.31 18.25
N GLU A 46 7.89 -10.36 19.19
CA GLU A 46 8.25 -9.21 20.04
C GLU A 46 8.71 -8.01 19.19
N TYR A 47 9.55 -8.24 18.18
CA TYR A 47 9.96 -7.18 17.25
C TYR A 47 8.77 -6.53 16.53
N LEU A 48 7.86 -7.35 15.98
CA LEU A 48 6.66 -6.84 15.30
C LEU A 48 5.72 -6.11 16.28
N ALA A 49 5.66 -6.57 17.54
CA ALA A 49 4.83 -5.96 18.56
C ALA A 49 5.32 -4.56 18.95
N GLU A 50 6.63 -4.38 19.08
CA GLU A 50 7.25 -3.06 19.30
C GLU A 50 6.94 -2.10 18.14
N LEU A 51 6.96 -2.59 16.89
CA LEU A 51 6.71 -1.77 15.71
C LEU A 51 5.24 -1.35 15.56
N PHE A 52 4.30 -2.27 15.79
CA PHE A 52 2.89 -2.07 15.41
C PHE A 52 1.93 -1.83 16.57
N THR A 53 2.30 -2.20 17.80
CA THR A 53 1.32 -2.35 18.89
C THR A 53 1.82 -1.89 20.26
N ALA A 54 2.96 -1.19 20.33
CA ALA A 54 3.63 -0.78 21.57
C ALA A 54 4.03 -1.96 22.47
N GLY A 55 4.56 -3.03 21.87
CA GLY A 55 5.01 -4.23 22.59
C GLY A 55 3.90 -5.25 22.92
N ARG A 56 2.67 -5.07 22.41
CA ARG A 56 1.55 -6.00 22.64
C ARG A 56 1.55 -7.18 21.67
N THR A 57 2.27 -8.22 22.05
CA THR A 57 2.47 -9.44 21.25
C THR A 57 1.18 -10.19 20.93
N ASP A 58 0.22 -10.21 21.85
CA ASP A 58 -1.09 -10.86 21.69
C ASP A 58 -1.85 -10.38 20.45
N THR A 59 -1.81 -9.07 20.18
CA THR A 59 -2.46 -8.46 19.03
C THR A 59 -1.81 -8.93 17.73
N VAL A 60 -0.48 -8.93 17.67
CA VAL A 60 0.28 -9.38 16.49
C VAL A 60 0.08 -10.87 16.25
N THR A 61 0.21 -11.70 17.29
CA THR A 61 -0.05 -13.15 17.22
C THR A 61 -1.46 -13.44 16.71
N GLY A 62 -2.47 -12.70 17.17
CA GLY A 62 -3.84 -12.82 16.70
C GLY A 62 -3.98 -12.53 15.20
N VAL A 63 -3.32 -11.48 14.69
CA VAL A 63 -3.33 -11.16 13.25
C VAL A 63 -2.61 -12.23 12.43
N LEU A 64 -1.42 -12.66 12.86
CA LEU A 64 -0.65 -13.71 12.18
C LEU A 64 -1.43 -15.03 12.11
N ARG A 65 -2.14 -15.40 13.18
CA ARG A 65 -3.03 -16.58 13.20
C ARG A 65 -4.16 -16.47 12.19
N LYS A 66 -4.77 -15.29 12.02
CA LYS A 66 -5.81 -15.07 10.99
C LYS A 66 -5.26 -15.22 9.58
N LEU A 67 -4.08 -14.65 9.32
CA LEU A 67 -3.42 -14.79 8.01
C LEU A 67 -3.06 -16.25 7.71
N ALA A 68 -2.52 -16.97 8.70
CA ALA A 68 -2.21 -18.40 8.57
C ALA A 68 -3.47 -19.25 8.36
N ALA A 69 -4.56 -18.93 9.07
CA ALA A 69 -5.85 -19.60 8.91
C ALA A 69 -6.40 -19.42 7.48
N MET A 70 -6.33 -18.20 6.94
CA MET A 70 -6.74 -17.93 5.55
C MET A 70 -5.93 -18.74 4.56
N ARG A 71 -4.60 -18.76 4.72
CA ARG A 71 -3.69 -19.48 3.84
C ARG A 71 -4.01 -20.98 3.83
N ALA A 72 -4.13 -21.59 4.99
CA ALA A 72 -4.46 -23.02 5.14
C ALA A 72 -5.87 -23.36 4.61
N TYR A 73 -6.87 -22.53 4.93
CA TYR A 73 -8.25 -22.73 4.49
C TYR A 73 -8.36 -22.65 2.96
N MET A 74 -7.83 -21.58 2.35
CA MET A 74 -7.89 -21.39 0.90
C MET A 74 -7.06 -22.42 0.15
N ARG A 75 -5.94 -22.90 0.70
CA ARG A 75 -5.20 -24.04 0.13
C ARG A 75 -6.06 -25.29 0.02
N GLY A 76 -6.81 -25.62 1.08
CA GLY A 76 -7.74 -26.76 1.07
C GLY A 76 -8.75 -26.66 -0.07
N VAL A 77 -9.37 -25.48 -0.21
CA VAL A 77 -10.32 -25.17 -1.28
C VAL A 77 -9.67 -25.27 -2.66
N THR A 78 -8.47 -24.71 -2.85
CA THR A 78 -7.73 -24.77 -4.14
C THR A 78 -7.34 -26.19 -4.52
N LEU A 79 -7.08 -27.06 -3.56
CA LEU A 79 -6.77 -28.48 -3.77
C LEU A 79 -8.03 -29.34 -4.00
N GLY A 80 -9.23 -28.74 -4.05
CA GLY A 80 -10.50 -29.45 -4.25
C GLY A 80 -10.95 -30.28 -3.05
N ARG A 81 -10.44 -29.97 -1.85
CA ARG A 81 -10.92 -30.57 -0.61
C ARG A 81 -12.19 -29.87 -0.15
N GLU A 82 -13.00 -30.56 0.64
CA GLU A 82 -14.17 -29.95 1.29
C GLU A 82 -13.71 -28.80 2.20
N PRO A 83 -14.34 -27.61 2.15
CA PRO A 83 -14.03 -26.51 3.05
C PRO A 83 -14.21 -26.91 4.52
N ASP A 84 -13.21 -26.61 5.34
CA ASP A 84 -13.22 -26.90 6.78
C ASP A 84 -13.51 -25.63 7.58
N ALA A 85 -14.78 -25.46 7.97
CA ALA A 85 -15.26 -24.34 8.77
C ALA A 85 -14.61 -24.23 10.16
N SER A 86 -13.98 -25.29 10.67
CA SER A 86 -13.25 -25.24 11.94
C SER A 86 -12.02 -24.32 11.88
N ILE A 87 -11.46 -24.12 10.67
CA ILE A 87 -10.27 -23.31 10.45
C ILE A 87 -10.57 -21.82 10.71
N PRO A 88 -11.53 -21.17 10.02
CA PRO A 88 -11.98 -19.82 10.35
C PRO A 88 -12.46 -19.67 11.80
N ALA A 89 -13.24 -20.62 12.30
CA ALA A 89 -13.82 -20.53 13.64
C ALA A 89 -12.77 -20.41 14.75
N SER A 90 -11.63 -21.09 14.60
CA SER A 90 -10.54 -21.04 15.57
C SER A 90 -9.83 -19.69 15.72
N VAL A 91 -10.03 -18.78 14.76
CA VAL A 91 -9.51 -17.41 14.80
C VAL A 91 -10.64 -16.37 14.93
N GLY A 92 -11.84 -16.83 15.28
CA GLY A 92 -13.02 -15.99 15.49
C GLY A 92 -13.61 -15.42 14.20
N MET A 93 -13.47 -16.12 13.07
CA MET A 93 -14.00 -15.70 11.77
C MET A 93 -14.99 -16.75 11.23
N THR A 94 -15.92 -16.31 10.39
CA THR A 94 -16.78 -17.21 9.60
C THR A 94 -16.10 -17.56 8.28
N GLU A 95 -16.61 -18.56 7.56
CA GLU A 95 -16.14 -18.88 6.22
C GLU A 95 -16.32 -17.71 5.25
N GLU A 96 -17.46 -17.02 5.31
CA GLU A 96 -17.73 -15.83 4.49
C GLU A 96 -16.75 -14.70 4.80
N SER A 97 -16.43 -14.49 6.07
CA SER A 97 -15.43 -13.51 6.50
C SER A 97 -14.03 -13.88 5.97
N MET A 98 -13.71 -15.18 5.93
CA MET A 98 -12.45 -15.67 5.40
C MET A 98 -12.35 -15.47 3.88
N TYR A 99 -13.43 -15.76 3.14
CA TYR A 99 -13.53 -15.47 1.71
C TYR A 99 -13.47 -13.97 1.41
N ALA A 100 -14.10 -13.13 2.22
CA ALA A 100 -14.01 -11.68 2.09
C ALA A 100 -12.57 -11.19 2.32
N MET A 101 -11.87 -11.71 3.32
CA MET A 101 -10.47 -11.40 3.57
C MET A 101 -9.59 -11.83 2.38
N TYR A 102 -9.79 -13.04 1.85
CA TYR A 102 -9.09 -13.53 0.66
C TYR A 102 -9.35 -12.65 -0.56
N ARG A 103 -10.61 -12.23 -0.78
CA ARG A 103 -10.97 -11.31 -1.86
C ARG A 103 -10.21 -9.98 -1.76
N LEU A 104 -10.14 -9.38 -0.56
CA LEU A 104 -9.47 -8.09 -0.37
C LEU A 104 -7.94 -8.20 -0.44
N MET A 105 -7.36 -9.29 0.04
CA MET A 105 -5.89 -9.41 0.18
C MET A 105 -5.22 -10.13 -1.00
N ALA A 106 -5.84 -11.17 -1.56
CA ALA A 106 -5.24 -12.00 -2.60
C ALA A 106 -5.74 -11.64 -4.02
N ILE A 107 -7.05 -11.43 -4.19
CA ILE A 107 -7.60 -11.00 -5.49
C ILE A 107 -7.39 -9.50 -5.68
N ALA A 108 -7.76 -8.71 -4.66
CA ALA A 108 -7.46 -7.30 -4.51
C ALA A 108 -7.78 -6.45 -5.76
N LYS A 109 -9.04 -6.54 -6.25
CA LYS A 109 -9.50 -5.78 -7.42
C LYS A 109 -9.35 -4.27 -7.17
N TYR A 110 -9.12 -3.50 -8.24
CA TYR A 110 -8.80 -2.07 -8.14
C TYR A 110 -9.89 -1.26 -7.42
N ASP A 111 -11.14 -1.50 -7.78
CA ASP A 111 -12.34 -0.88 -7.22
C ASP A 111 -12.59 -1.23 -5.75
N GLU A 112 -11.98 -2.31 -5.26
CA GLU A 112 -12.07 -2.77 -3.87
C GLU A 112 -10.88 -2.27 -3.02
N ARG A 113 -9.72 -2.03 -3.65
CA ARG A 113 -8.54 -1.47 -2.95
C ARG A 113 -8.66 0.02 -2.68
N TYR A 114 -9.28 0.76 -3.60
CA TYR A 114 -9.36 2.22 -3.52
C TYR A 114 -10.82 2.68 -3.49
N VAL A 115 -11.37 2.73 -2.29
CA VAL A 115 -12.69 3.33 -2.02
C VAL A 115 -12.48 4.77 -1.55
N ILE A 116 -12.07 5.63 -2.49
CA ILE A 116 -11.84 7.05 -2.24
C ILE A 116 -13.09 7.81 -2.71
N PRO A 117 -13.94 8.32 -1.80
CA PRO A 117 -15.11 9.10 -2.20
C PRO A 117 -14.67 10.40 -2.86
N THR A 118 -15.53 10.95 -3.71
CA THR A 118 -15.32 12.29 -4.24
C THR A 118 -15.22 13.28 -3.08
N ALA A 119 -14.13 14.05 -3.03
CA ALA A 119 -14.07 15.20 -2.16
C ALA A 119 -15.17 16.17 -2.61
N HIS A 120 -16.08 16.53 -1.70
CA HIS A 120 -17.13 17.51 -1.96
C HIS A 120 -16.53 18.93 -1.99
N VAL A 121 -15.67 19.19 -2.99
CA VAL A 121 -14.94 20.47 -3.15
C VAL A 121 -15.93 21.62 -3.37
N GLU A 122 -17.12 21.35 -3.91
CA GLU A 122 -18.20 22.33 -4.02
C GLU A 122 -18.60 22.92 -2.66
N ARG A 123 -18.43 22.15 -1.57
CA ARG A 123 -18.69 22.59 -0.19
C ARG A 123 -17.46 23.16 0.50
N ALA A 124 -16.27 22.91 -0.07
CA ALA A 124 -15.04 23.55 0.34
C ALA A 124 -15.03 25.03 -0.10
N HIS A 125 -15.59 25.37 -1.26
CA HIS A 125 -15.78 26.78 -1.67
C HIS A 125 -16.67 27.56 -0.68
N GLU A 126 -17.69 26.94 -0.06
CA GLU A 126 -18.48 27.56 1.02
C GLU A 126 -17.67 27.79 2.32
N LEU A 127 -16.59 27.03 2.53
CA LEU A 127 -15.65 27.15 3.66
C LEU A 127 -14.45 28.07 3.36
N GLU A 128 -14.08 28.23 2.08
CA GLU A 128 -13.06 29.19 1.62
C GLU A 128 -13.51 30.63 1.85
N GLU A 129 -14.82 30.94 1.82
CA GLU A 129 -15.32 32.26 2.22
C GLU A 129 -15.08 32.59 3.72
N LEU A 130 -14.80 31.59 4.56
CA LEU A 130 -14.50 31.78 6.00
C LEU A 130 -12.99 31.80 6.30
N ALA A 131 -12.14 31.41 5.36
CA ALA A 131 -10.69 31.46 5.48
C ALA A 131 -10.13 32.35 4.37
N CYS A 132 -10.12 33.66 4.63
CA CYS A 132 -9.45 34.65 3.79
C CYS A 132 -8.00 34.21 3.51
N SER A 133 -7.76 33.70 2.31
CA SER A 133 -6.42 33.66 1.74
C SER A 133 -5.94 35.12 1.61
N LEU A 134 -4.76 35.40 2.14
CA LEU A 134 -4.11 36.71 2.17
C LEU A 134 -3.57 37.10 0.78
N ASP A 135 -4.38 36.93 -0.27
CA ASP A 135 -4.04 37.20 -1.66
C ASP A 135 -4.52 38.60 -2.07
N TYR A 136 -4.17 39.61 -1.26
CA TYR A 136 -4.21 41.01 -1.69
C TYR A 136 -2.77 41.45 -2.00
N ASP A 137 -2.59 42.22 -3.07
CA ASP A 137 -1.31 42.90 -3.34
C ASP A 137 -0.91 43.70 -2.08
N GLU A 138 0.28 43.42 -1.54
CA GLU A 138 0.84 43.89 -0.25
C GLU A 138 0.34 43.21 1.06
N GLY A 139 -0.29 42.03 0.98
CA GLY A 139 -0.66 41.23 2.17
C GLY A 139 0.52 40.60 2.92
N PRO A 140 0.41 40.35 4.25
CA PRO A 140 1.47 39.78 5.07
C PRO A 140 1.68 38.31 4.72
N GLY A 141 2.50 38.07 3.70
CA GLY A 141 2.75 36.77 3.08
C GLY A 141 3.63 36.88 1.82
N MET A 142 3.66 38.07 1.21
CA MET A 142 4.53 38.41 0.07
C MET A 142 5.95 38.77 0.53
N TYR A 143 6.66 37.81 1.10
CA TYR A 143 8.11 37.79 0.94
C TYR A 143 8.39 37.00 -0.33
N GLU A 144 9.28 37.51 -1.18
CA GLU A 144 9.73 36.86 -2.43
C GLU A 144 10.16 35.39 -2.21
N SER A 145 10.50 35.05 -0.95
CA SER A 145 10.70 33.71 -0.43
C SER A 145 9.69 33.41 0.69
N GLY A 146 8.83 32.40 0.51
CA GLY A 146 8.11 31.77 1.62
C GLY A 146 9.07 31.18 2.67
N PRO A 147 8.57 30.63 3.80
CA PRO A 147 9.41 30.04 4.85
C PRO A 147 10.21 28.82 4.37
N PHE A 148 9.87 28.29 3.20
CA PHE A 148 10.65 27.35 2.43
C PHE A 148 10.94 28.04 1.08
N GLY A 149 12.21 28.32 0.80
CA GLY A 149 12.62 29.14 -0.35
C GLY A 149 12.21 28.56 -1.71
N GLU A 150 12.38 29.37 -2.77
CA GLU A 150 11.91 29.18 -4.16
C GLU A 150 12.19 27.79 -4.81
N ALA A 151 13.07 26.98 -4.23
CA ALA A 151 13.36 25.62 -4.67
C ALA A 151 12.27 24.58 -4.29
N SER A 152 11.30 24.93 -3.44
CA SER A 152 10.29 23.97 -2.97
C SER A 152 9.17 23.66 -3.98
N GLY A 153 9.04 24.44 -5.05
CA GLY A 153 7.98 24.27 -6.05
C GLY A 153 6.57 24.51 -5.48
N GLN A 154 5.60 24.70 -6.35
CA GLN A 154 4.18 24.68 -5.98
C GLN A 154 3.79 23.24 -5.61
N PRO A 155 3.03 22.99 -4.53
CA PRO A 155 2.52 21.66 -4.24
C PRO A 155 1.56 21.24 -5.36
N ALA A 156 2.01 20.34 -6.24
CA ALA A 156 1.17 19.76 -7.28
C ALA A 156 0.07 18.90 -6.63
N PRO A 157 -1.20 18.97 -7.08
CA PRO A 157 -2.26 18.14 -6.53
C PRO A 157 -2.03 16.67 -6.93
N VAL A 158 -1.42 15.88 -6.04
CA VAL A 158 -0.98 14.49 -6.33
C VAL A 158 -2.15 13.47 -6.40
N ALA A 159 -3.39 13.82 -6.09
CA ALA A 159 -4.38 12.77 -5.78
C ALA A 159 -5.22 12.25 -6.97
N VAL A 160 -5.59 13.08 -7.95
CA VAL A 160 -6.65 12.70 -8.92
C VAL A 160 -6.08 12.22 -10.25
N GLU A 161 -5.11 12.93 -10.83
CA GLU A 161 -4.55 12.57 -12.15
C GLU A 161 -3.76 11.25 -12.10
N THR A 162 -3.01 11.02 -11.01
CA THR A 162 -2.28 9.76 -10.80
C THR A 162 -3.23 8.59 -10.58
N PHE A 163 -4.36 8.81 -9.89
CA PHE A 163 -5.39 7.80 -9.69
C PHE A 163 -6.09 7.41 -11.01
N GLU A 164 -6.46 8.38 -11.85
CA GLU A 164 -7.10 8.09 -13.13
C GLU A 164 -6.17 7.36 -14.11
N ALA A 165 -4.90 7.75 -14.16
CA ALA A 165 -3.90 7.11 -15.00
C ALA A 165 -3.67 5.64 -14.59
N LEU A 166 -3.61 5.36 -13.28
CA LEU A 166 -3.47 3.99 -12.75
C LEU A 166 -4.76 3.16 -12.93
N ARG A 167 -5.93 3.77 -12.71
CA ARG A 167 -7.24 3.15 -12.92
C ARG A 167 -7.38 2.63 -14.34
N ARG A 168 -7.16 3.48 -15.34
CA ARG A 168 -7.29 3.11 -16.77
C ARG A 168 -6.42 1.92 -17.14
N ARG A 169 -5.20 1.82 -16.60
CA ARG A 169 -4.25 0.76 -16.94
C ARG A 169 -4.59 -0.59 -16.29
N GLN A 170 -5.15 -0.58 -15.09
CA GLN A 170 -5.48 -1.82 -14.36
C GLN A 170 -6.90 -2.32 -14.62
N THR A 171 -7.76 -1.48 -15.20
CA THR A 171 -9.08 -1.88 -15.72
C THR A 171 -9.08 -2.16 -17.22
N ALA A 172 -7.94 -1.96 -17.91
CA ALA A 172 -7.82 -2.28 -19.33
C ALA A 172 -7.53 -3.78 -19.52
N ASP A 173 -8.30 -4.42 -20.40
CA ASP A 173 -8.10 -5.82 -20.81
C ASP A 173 -6.93 -5.99 -21.81
N GLU A 174 -6.37 -4.89 -22.33
CA GLU A 174 -5.27 -4.91 -23.31
C GLU A 174 -3.98 -4.27 -22.75
N PRO A 175 -2.79 -4.85 -23.04
CA PRO A 175 -1.51 -4.26 -22.66
C PRO A 175 -1.26 -2.94 -23.40
N ALA A 176 -0.65 -1.97 -22.71
CA ALA A 176 -0.40 -0.62 -23.23
C ALA A 176 0.41 -0.65 -24.54
N SER A 177 -0.10 0.04 -25.56
CA SER A 177 0.53 0.12 -26.89
C SER A 177 1.70 1.11 -26.89
N THR A 178 2.72 0.83 -27.72
CA THR A 178 3.90 1.71 -27.91
C THR A 178 3.57 3.09 -28.47
N ASP A 179 2.37 3.30 -29.03
CA ASP A 179 1.96 4.58 -29.61
C ASP A 179 1.52 5.58 -28.54
N ASP A 180 1.01 5.10 -27.39
CA ASP A 180 0.60 5.93 -26.24
C ASP A 180 1.79 6.51 -25.44
N LEU A 181 3.02 6.06 -25.72
CA LEU A 181 4.24 6.38 -24.99
C LEU A 181 5.15 7.40 -25.70
N ARG A 182 4.79 7.88 -26.89
CA ARG A 182 5.63 8.84 -27.64
C ARG A 182 5.63 10.21 -26.95
N GLY A 183 6.80 10.62 -26.46
CA GLY A 183 7.09 11.99 -25.99
C GLY A 183 7.03 12.22 -24.49
N ARG A 184 6.83 11.18 -23.66
CA ARG A 184 6.80 11.31 -22.19
C ARG A 184 7.98 10.56 -21.56
N VAL A 185 8.90 11.30 -20.94
CA VAL A 185 10.03 10.72 -20.20
C VAL A 185 9.57 10.42 -18.77
N ASN A 186 9.37 9.14 -18.46
CA ASN A 186 9.01 8.65 -17.13
C ASN A 186 10.26 8.09 -16.42
N LEU A 187 10.65 8.70 -15.30
CA LEU A 187 11.80 8.31 -14.48
C LEU A 187 11.66 6.93 -13.82
N LEU A 188 10.42 6.44 -13.64
CA LEU A 188 10.16 5.13 -13.05
C LEU A 188 10.42 3.98 -14.03
N ASN A 189 10.63 4.28 -15.32
CA ASN A 189 10.90 3.30 -16.39
C ASN A 189 12.27 3.52 -17.07
N TRP A 190 13.13 4.42 -16.58
CA TRP A 190 14.46 4.63 -17.16
C TRP A 190 15.41 3.52 -16.70
N ASP A 191 15.89 2.73 -17.65
CA ASP A 191 16.76 1.56 -17.43
C ASP A 191 18.25 1.93 -17.28
N GLY A 192 18.57 3.23 -17.27
CA GLY A 192 19.94 3.74 -17.22
C GLY A 192 20.66 3.79 -18.57
N ASN A 193 20.03 3.30 -19.64
CA ASN A 193 20.62 3.27 -20.97
C ASN A 193 20.11 4.44 -21.85
N GLY A 194 21.05 5.15 -22.46
CA GLY A 194 20.74 6.35 -23.25
C GLY A 194 20.43 7.61 -22.44
N ARG A 195 20.50 8.77 -23.10
CA ARG A 195 20.22 10.09 -22.53
C ARG A 195 19.01 10.72 -23.22
N PRO A 196 17.80 10.60 -22.65
CA PRO A 196 16.63 11.27 -23.21
C PRO A 196 16.80 12.79 -23.17
N SER A 197 16.30 13.48 -24.20
CA SER A 197 16.38 14.93 -24.31
C SER A 197 15.69 15.62 -23.14
N GLY A 198 16.36 16.61 -22.52
CA GLY A 198 15.85 17.33 -21.36
C GLY A 198 16.20 16.73 -19.99
N LEU A 199 16.78 15.53 -19.93
CA LEU A 199 17.17 14.91 -18.65
C LEU A 199 18.60 15.27 -18.19
N PHE A 200 19.49 15.64 -19.12
CA PHE A 200 20.87 16.03 -18.83
C PHE A 200 21.27 17.29 -19.63
N PRO A 201 22.17 18.15 -19.09
CA PRO A 201 22.68 19.30 -19.82
C PRO A 201 23.42 18.87 -21.10
N PRO A 202 23.30 19.63 -22.20
CA PRO A 202 23.94 19.30 -23.48
C PRO A 202 25.46 19.37 -23.40
N ARG A 203 26.16 18.54 -24.18
CA ARG A 203 27.63 18.56 -24.22
C ARG A 203 28.14 19.76 -25.01
N LYS A 204 29.30 20.31 -24.61
CA LYS A 204 30.11 21.20 -25.47
C LYS A 204 30.54 20.40 -26.70
N GLY A 205 29.76 20.48 -27.77
CA GLY A 205 29.97 19.76 -29.03
C GLY A 205 28.70 19.54 -29.85
N ASP A 206 27.51 19.54 -29.22
CA ASP A 206 26.24 19.29 -29.91
C ASP A 206 25.49 20.58 -30.31
N ALA A 207 26.18 21.74 -30.22
CA ALA A 207 25.72 22.98 -30.82
C ALA A 207 26.50 23.20 -32.13
N SER A 208 26.00 22.63 -33.21
CA SER A 208 26.30 22.98 -34.60
C SER A 208 25.02 22.85 -35.40
#